data_AF-A0A815NPR6-F1
#
_entry.id   AF-A0A815NPR6-F1
#
_cell.length_a   1.000
_cell.length_b   1.000
_cell.length_c   1.000
_cell.angle_alpha   90.00
_cell.angle_beta   90.00
_cell.angle_gamma   90.00
#
_symmetry.space_group_name_H-M   'P 1'
#
loop_
_entity.id
_entity.type
_entity.pdbx_description
1 polymer ?
#
loop_
_entity_poly.entity_id
_entity_poly.type
_entity_poly.pdbx_seq_one_letter_code
_entity_poly.pdbx_strand_id
1 'polypeptide(L)'
;MLIALGFEKYQQIPPIQCSKHKLVNDFTRRIRSSFGDKCDTNETSGWTRFIDQAGTIIVDYVPEQNLRYCGTSGSPGWFYGVYPTQLYSTTLGTICYPSSRTGAPCERFSNQSISVTHCGGYFVFDVPIAPECPLRVCTIDRPMPS
;
A
#
# COMPACT_ATOMS: atom_id res chain seq x y z
N MET A 1 -18.83 -1.19 49.26
CA MET A 1 -19.66 -0.51 48.24
C MET A 1 -18.70 -0.10 47.13
N LEU A 2 -18.56 -0.93 46.08
CA LEU A 2 -17.64 -0.69 44.97
C LEU A 2 -18.38 0.15 43.93
N ILE A 3 -17.91 1.36 43.66
CA ILE A 3 -18.44 2.20 42.59
C ILE A 3 -17.73 1.76 41.30
N ALA A 4 -18.48 1.10 40.42
CA ALA A 4 -18.11 0.96 39.02
C ALA A 4 -18.20 2.35 38.37
N LEU A 5 -17.06 2.95 38.03
CA LEU A 5 -17.03 4.13 37.17
C LEU A 5 -16.74 3.65 35.75
N GLY A 6 -17.68 3.97 34.85
CA GLY A 6 -17.82 3.40 33.52
C GLY A 6 -16.62 3.61 32.62
N PHE A 7 -16.41 2.65 31.73
CA PHE A 7 -15.59 2.82 30.54
C PHE A 7 -16.30 3.81 29.61
N GLU A 8 -15.98 5.09 29.72
CA GLU A 8 -16.28 6.03 28.66
C GLU A 8 -15.58 5.54 27.39
N LYS A 9 -16.36 5.17 26.36
CA LYS A 9 -15.83 4.93 25.02
C LYS A 9 -15.25 6.26 24.52
N TYR A 10 -13.95 6.48 24.74
CA TYR A 10 -13.22 7.53 24.04
C TYR A 10 -13.35 7.27 22.54
N GLN A 11 -14.15 8.08 21.86
CA GLN A 11 -14.24 8.04 20.41
C GLN A 11 -12.88 8.48 19.87
N GLN A 12 -12.08 7.53 19.39
CA GLN A 12 -10.77 7.83 18.84
C GLN A 12 -10.94 8.78 17.66
N ILE A 13 -10.24 9.92 17.70
CA ILE A 13 -10.26 10.91 16.62
C ILE A 13 -9.55 10.29 15.41
N PRO A 14 -10.20 10.19 14.24
CA PRO A 14 -9.57 9.63 13.06
C PRO A 14 -8.36 10.47 12.64
N PRO A 15 -7.23 9.86 12.29
CA PRO A 15 -6.09 10.53 11.68
C PRO A 15 -6.51 11.28 10.41
N ILE A 16 -5.88 12.43 10.11
CA ILE A 16 -6.29 13.29 8.99
C ILE A 16 -6.27 12.58 7.64
N GLN A 17 -5.36 11.63 7.45
CA GLN A 17 -5.27 10.81 6.25
C GLN A 17 -6.49 9.91 6.03
N CYS A 18 -7.23 9.57 7.10
CA CYS A 18 -8.50 8.85 6.98
C CYS A 18 -9.63 9.72 6.41
N SER A 19 -9.54 11.04 6.45
CA SER A 19 -10.53 11.93 5.83
C SER A 19 -10.01 12.66 4.59
N LYS A 20 -8.68 12.84 4.48
CA LYS A 20 -8.01 13.56 3.40
C LYS A 20 -6.97 12.67 2.72
N HIS A 21 -7.39 12.00 1.67
CA HIS A 21 -6.57 11.14 0.84
C HIS A 21 -7.03 11.17 -0.62
N LYS A 22 -6.13 10.80 -1.53
CA LYS A 22 -6.45 10.60 -2.95
C LYS A 22 -7.11 9.24 -3.13
N LEU A 23 -8.04 9.13 -4.09
CA LEU A 23 -8.63 7.86 -4.51
C LEU A 23 -7.96 7.40 -5.80
N VAL A 24 -7.54 6.13 -5.83
CA VAL A 24 -6.95 5.50 -7.01
C VAL A 24 -7.76 4.25 -7.36
N ASN A 25 -8.36 4.26 -8.55
CA ASN A 25 -9.21 3.19 -9.08
C ASN A 25 -8.66 2.55 -10.36
N ASP A 26 -7.39 2.81 -10.69
CA ASP A 26 -6.75 2.28 -11.90
C ASP A 26 -6.55 0.75 -11.81
N PHE A 27 -7.40 0.00 -12.52
CA PHE A 27 -7.37 -1.46 -12.57
C PHE A 27 -6.03 -2.04 -13.04
N THR A 28 -5.25 -1.27 -13.82
CA THR A 28 -3.97 -1.76 -14.35
C THR A 28 -2.95 -2.02 -13.25
N ARG A 29 -3.12 -1.48 -12.04
CA ARG A 29 -2.23 -1.71 -10.89
C ARG A 29 -2.34 -3.11 -10.26
N ARG A 30 -3.42 -3.85 -10.56
CA ARG A 30 -3.70 -5.15 -9.94
C ARG A 30 -2.67 -6.21 -10.32
N ILE A 31 -2.33 -7.13 -9.40
CA ILE A 31 -1.30 -8.20 -9.54
C ILE A 31 -1.51 -9.24 -10.67
N ARG A 32 -2.49 -9.06 -11.53
CA ARG A 32 -2.70 -9.89 -12.74
C ARG A 32 -2.97 -9.07 -14.00
N SER A 33 -2.98 -7.75 -13.87
CA SER A 33 -3.04 -6.86 -15.01
C SER A 33 -1.73 -7.00 -15.79
N SER A 34 -1.83 -7.06 -17.11
CA SER A 34 -0.66 -7.18 -17.99
C SER A 34 0.33 -6.03 -17.81
N PHE A 35 1.57 -6.24 -18.25
CA PHE A 35 2.56 -5.16 -18.33
C PHE A 35 2.05 -4.00 -19.19
N GLY A 36 2.58 -2.82 -18.94
CA GLY A 36 2.23 -1.58 -19.64
C GLY A 36 3.38 -0.57 -19.56
N ASP A 37 3.08 0.70 -19.71
CA ASP A 37 4.05 1.80 -19.70
C ASP A 37 3.90 2.73 -18.48
N LYS A 38 3.05 2.36 -17.51
CA LYS A 38 2.73 3.20 -16.35
C LYS A 38 3.76 3.08 -15.23
N CYS A 39 3.92 4.17 -14.47
CA CYS A 39 4.84 4.28 -13.34
C CYS A 39 4.39 5.38 -12.35
N ASP A 40 4.96 5.35 -11.15
CA ASP A 40 4.56 6.20 -10.01
C ASP A 40 5.43 7.45 -9.83
N THR A 41 6.16 7.87 -10.86
CA THR A 41 6.94 9.13 -10.84
C THR A 41 6.05 10.36 -10.87
N ASN A 42 4.85 10.25 -11.46
CA ASN A 42 3.88 11.36 -11.57
C ASN A 42 2.44 10.95 -11.18
N GLU A 43 2.16 9.65 -10.99
CA GLU A 43 0.79 9.17 -10.79
C GLU A 43 0.36 9.09 -9.32
N THR A 44 1.28 8.80 -8.40
CA THR A 44 0.93 8.57 -6.98
C THR A 44 1.92 9.27 -6.06
N SER A 45 1.42 10.20 -5.26
CA SER A 45 2.18 10.85 -4.20
C SER A 45 1.27 11.23 -3.04
N GLY A 46 1.74 11.00 -1.82
CA GLY A 46 1.02 11.28 -0.59
C GLY A 46 -0.05 10.23 -0.25
N TRP A 47 -0.84 10.55 0.78
CA TRP A 47 -1.92 9.70 1.28
C TRP A 47 -2.92 9.30 0.19
N THR A 48 -2.95 8.01 -0.09
CA THR A 48 -3.69 7.38 -1.18
C THR A 48 -4.47 6.18 -0.67
N ARG A 49 -5.72 6.05 -1.11
CA ARG A 49 -6.56 4.88 -0.90
C ARG A 49 -6.82 4.23 -2.26
N PHE A 50 -6.44 2.96 -2.37
CA PHE A 50 -6.79 2.14 -3.52
C PHE A 50 -8.23 1.62 -3.35
N ILE A 51 -9.01 1.71 -4.42
CA ILE A 51 -10.43 1.34 -4.42
C ILE A 51 -10.81 0.53 -5.67
N ASP A 52 -11.91 -0.21 -5.54
CA ASP A 52 -12.59 -0.88 -6.64
C ASP A 52 -11.65 -1.74 -7.49
N GLN A 53 -11.57 -1.47 -8.78
CA GLN A 53 -10.85 -2.27 -9.75
C GLN A 53 -9.33 -2.22 -9.54
N ALA A 54 -8.81 -1.17 -8.91
CA ALA A 54 -7.38 -1.09 -8.58
C ALA A 54 -6.96 -2.21 -7.63
N GLY A 55 -7.82 -2.65 -6.72
CA GLY A 55 -7.37 -3.37 -5.52
C GLY A 55 -7.62 -2.53 -4.27
N THR A 56 -7.51 -3.15 -3.09
CA THR A 56 -7.71 -2.47 -1.80
C THR A 56 -6.42 -2.27 -1.02
N ILE A 57 -5.39 -3.07 -1.30
CA ILE A 57 -4.08 -2.99 -0.62
C ILE A 57 -2.93 -3.11 -1.61
N ILE A 58 -1.74 -2.66 -1.20
CA ILE A 58 -0.49 -2.98 -1.87
C ILE A 58 -0.16 -4.45 -1.59
N VAL A 59 0.31 -5.19 -2.60
CA VAL A 59 0.69 -6.59 -2.40
C VAL A 59 1.82 -6.69 -1.39
N ASP A 60 1.73 -7.60 -0.42
CA ASP A 60 2.71 -7.79 0.67
C ASP A 60 3.62 -9.01 0.47
N TYR A 61 3.56 -9.58 -0.72
CA TYR A 61 4.39 -10.68 -1.15
C TYR A 61 5.03 -10.31 -2.47
N VAL A 62 6.16 -10.97 -2.76
CA VAL A 62 6.87 -10.81 -4.03
C VAL A 62 5.91 -11.20 -5.16
N PRO A 63 5.51 -10.26 -6.05
CA PRO A 63 4.76 -10.60 -7.25
C PRO A 63 5.59 -11.63 -8.01
N GLU A 64 4.97 -12.72 -8.44
CA GLU A 64 5.67 -13.86 -9.06
C GLU A 64 6.75 -13.40 -10.06
N GLN A 65 7.80 -14.22 -10.22
CA GLN A 65 9.11 -13.92 -10.85
C GLN A 65 9.13 -13.23 -12.23
N ASN A 66 7.98 -12.95 -12.84
CA ASN A 66 7.86 -12.13 -14.04
C ASN A 66 7.57 -10.68 -13.63
N LEU A 67 8.56 -9.81 -13.82
CA LEU A 67 8.50 -8.34 -13.69
C LEU A 67 7.55 -7.67 -14.70
N ARG A 68 6.42 -8.30 -15.06
CA ARG A 68 5.58 -7.93 -16.20
C ARG A 68 4.09 -7.96 -15.85
N TYR A 69 3.76 -7.36 -14.71
CA TYR A 69 2.40 -7.21 -14.24
C TYR A 69 2.16 -5.79 -13.72
N CYS A 70 0.94 -5.51 -13.28
CA CYS A 70 0.58 -4.27 -12.60
C CYS A 70 0.72 -3.03 -13.51
N GLY A 71 0.61 -3.21 -14.83
CA GLY A 71 0.60 -2.12 -15.82
C GLY A 71 1.95 -1.43 -16.01
N THR A 72 3.03 -2.00 -15.47
CA THR A 72 4.39 -1.51 -15.64
C THR A 72 5.23 -2.43 -16.52
N SER A 73 6.16 -1.86 -17.29
CA SER A 73 7.18 -2.57 -18.07
C SER A 73 8.43 -2.89 -17.25
N GLY A 74 8.54 -2.29 -16.06
CA GLY A 74 9.65 -2.42 -15.15
C GLY A 74 9.27 -3.20 -13.91
N SER A 75 9.50 -2.61 -12.74
CA SER A 75 9.45 -3.35 -11.48
C SER A 75 8.13 -3.12 -10.75
N PRO A 76 7.29 -4.17 -10.59
CA PRO A 76 6.11 -4.09 -9.74
C PRO A 76 6.55 -4.12 -8.26
N GLY A 77 6.27 -3.03 -7.55
CA GLY A 77 6.61 -2.85 -6.15
C GLY A 77 5.65 -3.58 -5.22
N TRP A 78 6.19 -4.18 -4.16
CA TRP A 78 5.41 -4.79 -3.07
C TRP A 78 5.75 -4.15 -1.73
N PHE A 79 4.81 -4.23 -0.79
CA PHE A 79 4.99 -3.80 0.57
C PHE A 79 5.75 -4.86 1.38
N TYR A 80 6.84 -4.44 2.00
CA TYR A 80 7.56 -5.22 3.00
C TYR A 80 7.39 -4.53 4.36
N GLY A 81 6.54 -5.13 5.18
CA GLY A 81 6.14 -4.59 6.46
C GLY A 81 4.93 -5.35 7.00
N VAL A 82 4.34 -4.81 8.06
CA VAL A 82 3.15 -5.36 8.69
C VAL A 82 2.02 -4.35 8.55
N TYR A 83 0.86 -4.81 8.08
CA TYR A 83 -0.34 -3.98 8.02
C TYR A 83 -0.84 -3.63 9.44
N PRO A 84 -1.26 -2.38 9.70
CA PRO A 84 -1.81 -2.02 10.99
C PRO A 84 -3.13 -2.76 11.24
N THR A 85 -3.25 -3.43 12.38
CA THR A 85 -4.49 -4.13 12.76
C THR A 85 -5.38 -3.26 13.64
N GLN A 86 -4.80 -2.43 14.52
CA GLN A 86 -5.57 -1.55 15.39
C GLN A 86 -6.16 -0.37 14.62
N LEU A 87 -7.44 -0.07 14.87
CA LEU A 87 -8.12 1.10 14.32
C LEU A 87 -7.30 2.38 14.58
N TYR A 88 -7.12 3.18 13.53
CA TYR A 88 -6.39 4.44 13.53
C TYR A 88 -4.89 4.34 13.86
N SER A 89 -4.34 3.14 13.92
CA SER A 89 -2.89 2.95 14.02
C SER A 89 -2.20 3.08 12.67
N THR A 90 -0.93 3.48 12.71
CA THR A 90 -0.07 3.60 11.54
C THR A 90 1.16 2.72 11.71
N THR A 91 1.50 1.94 10.70
CA THR A 91 2.76 1.18 10.64
C THR A 91 3.67 1.73 9.56
N LEU A 92 4.97 1.55 9.79
CA LEU A 92 6.00 1.83 8.80
C LEU A 92 6.33 0.55 8.04
N GLY A 93 6.69 0.69 6.79
CA GLY A 93 7.31 -0.37 6.01
C GLY A 93 7.99 0.20 4.78
N THR A 94 8.26 -0.68 3.83
CA THR A 94 9.06 -0.33 2.65
C THR A 94 8.35 -0.85 1.41
N ILE A 95 8.22 -0.02 0.38
CA ILE A 95 7.95 -0.51 -0.96
C ILE A 95 9.27 -1.00 -1.55
N CYS A 96 9.27 -2.27 -1.93
CA CYS A 96 10.41 -2.95 -2.49
C CYS A 96 10.21 -3.11 -3.99
N TYR A 97 11.17 -2.64 -4.78
CA TYR A 97 11.14 -2.80 -6.23
C TYR A 97 12.17 -3.85 -6.65
N PRO A 98 11.73 -4.97 -7.24
CA PRO A 98 12.64 -6.03 -7.69
C PRO A 98 13.44 -5.56 -8.90
N SER A 99 14.78 -5.67 -8.86
CA SER A 99 15.61 -5.40 -10.04
C SER A 99 16.02 -6.69 -10.79
N SER A 100 15.70 -7.88 -10.27
CA SER A 100 15.93 -9.17 -10.92
C SER A 100 14.95 -10.25 -10.42
N ARG A 101 14.86 -11.37 -11.15
CA ARG A 101 13.99 -12.50 -10.81
C ARG A 101 14.51 -13.37 -9.65
N THR A 102 15.70 -13.08 -9.13
CA THR A 102 16.46 -13.99 -8.24
C THR A 102 17.14 -13.28 -7.06
N GLY A 103 16.52 -12.23 -6.51
CA GLY A 103 17.04 -11.49 -5.37
C GLY A 103 16.36 -11.85 -4.04
N ALA A 104 17.10 -11.70 -2.93
CA ALA A 104 16.55 -11.70 -1.58
C ALA A 104 15.53 -10.55 -1.39
N PRO A 105 14.54 -10.71 -0.50
CA PRO A 105 13.45 -9.75 -0.36
C PRO A 105 13.98 -8.37 0.06
N CYS A 106 13.71 -7.37 -0.78
CA CYS A 106 13.88 -5.95 -0.46
C CYS A 106 15.33 -5.45 -0.25
N GLU A 107 16.36 -6.06 -0.85
CA GLU A 107 17.76 -5.65 -0.61
C GLU A 107 18.32 -4.58 -1.58
N ARG A 108 17.49 -3.83 -2.34
CA ARG A 108 17.96 -3.03 -3.50
C ARG A 108 17.58 -1.53 -3.52
N PHE A 109 18.29 -0.82 -4.41
CA PHE A 109 18.52 0.63 -4.49
C PHE A 109 17.30 1.56 -4.66
N SER A 110 16.16 1.07 -5.12
CA SER A 110 14.99 1.92 -5.40
C SER A 110 13.88 1.80 -4.36
N ASN A 111 14.14 1.09 -3.24
CA ASN A 111 13.20 0.93 -2.14
C ASN A 111 12.79 2.26 -1.53
N GLN A 112 11.54 2.36 -1.08
CA GLN A 112 11.02 3.59 -0.49
C GLN A 112 10.26 3.31 0.80
N SER A 113 10.58 4.03 1.86
CA SER A 113 9.82 3.97 3.11
C SER A 113 8.42 4.51 2.91
N ILE A 114 7.43 3.84 3.47
CA ILE A 114 6.03 4.25 3.45
C ILE A 114 5.37 4.12 4.81
N SER A 115 4.29 4.85 4.99
CA SER A 115 3.38 4.71 6.13
C SER A 115 2.04 4.15 5.66
N VAL A 116 1.46 3.25 6.44
CA VAL A 116 0.12 2.70 6.20
C VAL A 116 -0.73 2.95 7.43
N THR A 117 -1.95 3.48 7.25
CA THR A 117 -2.89 3.72 8.36
C THR A 117 -4.15 2.90 8.19
N HIS A 118 -4.59 2.25 9.27
CA HIS A 118 -5.87 1.53 9.31
C HIS A 118 -7.01 2.52 9.63
N CYS A 119 -7.91 2.76 8.69
CA CYS A 119 -9.04 3.68 8.86
C CYS A 119 -10.36 2.95 9.13
N GLY A 120 -10.27 1.71 9.66
CA GLY A 120 -11.38 0.86 10.09
C GLY A 120 -11.96 -0.03 9.01
N GLY A 121 -12.29 0.53 7.84
CA GLY A 121 -12.82 -0.23 6.70
C GLY A 121 -11.90 -0.28 5.48
N TYR A 122 -10.75 0.39 5.55
CA TYR A 122 -9.79 0.51 4.47
C TYR A 122 -8.43 0.95 5.01
N PHE A 123 -7.40 0.78 4.19
CA PHE A 123 -6.07 1.32 4.42
C PHE A 123 -5.85 2.59 3.60
N VAL A 124 -5.06 3.50 4.16
CA VAL A 124 -4.52 4.66 3.43
C VAL A 124 -3.01 4.57 3.49
N PHE A 125 -2.36 4.75 2.34
CA PHE A 125 -0.94 4.57 2.13
C PHE A 125 -0.31 5.92 1.82
N ASP A 126 0.73 6.31 2.52
CA ASP A 126 1.56 7.45 2.12
C ASP A 126 2.51 6.99 1.02
N VAL A 127 2.03 7.00 -0.23
CA VAL A 127 2.78 6.49 -1.37
C VAL A 127 3.77 7.56 -1.82
N PRO A 128 5.09 7.29 -1.85
CA PRO A 128 6.08 8.24 -2.28
C PRO A 128 6.12 8.32 -3.80
N ILE A 129 6.64 9.44 -4.31
CA ILE A 129 6.96 9.56 -5.73
C ILE A 129 8.04 8.55 -6.05
N ALA A 130 7.82 7.67 -7.03
CA ALA A 130 8.83 6.70 -7.44
C ALA A 130 10.09 7.42 -7.95
N PRO A 131 11.31 6.93 -7.64
CA PRO A 131 12.55 7.60 -8.03
C PRO A 131 12.80 7.57 -9.54
N GLU A 132 12.23 6.60 -10.25
CA GLU A 132 12.39 6.43 -11.70
C GLU A 132 11.20 5.67 -12.31
N CYS A 133 11.04 5.78 -13.63
CA CYS A 133 10.17 4.87 -14.39
C CYS A 133 11.01 3.70 -14.94
N PRO A 134 10.46 2.46 -14.98
CA PRO A 134 9.05 2.12 -14.83
C PRO A 134 8.75 1.45 -13.47
N LEU A 135 8.94 2.16 -12.35
CA LEU A 135 8.59 1.63 -11.02
C LEU A 135 7.12 1.93 -10.70
N ARG A 136 6.40 0.93 -10.18
CA ARG A 136 4.99 1.10 -9.84
C ARG A 136 4.52 0.19 -8.71
N VAL A 137 3.77 0.71 -7.73
CA VAL A 137 3.17 -0.11 -6.68
C VAL A 137 2.11 -1.03 -7.27
N CYS A 138 2.19 -2.30 -6.91
CA CYS A 138 1.24 -3.32 -7.33
C CYS A 138 0.19 -3.58 -6.24
N THR A 139 -1.05 -3.78 -6.64
CA THR A 139 -2.20 -3.87 -5.74
C THR A 139 -2.97 -5.18 -5.88
N ILE A 140 -3.74 -5.53 -4.86
CA ILE A 140 -4.62 -6.70 -4.82
C ILE A 140 -5.87 -6.41 -3.98
N ASP A 141 -6.97 -7.09 -4.29
CA ASP A 141 -8.09 -7.21 -3.36
C ASP A 141 -7.76 -8.25 -2.31
N ARG A 142 -7.61 -7.82 -1.07
CA ARG A 142 -7.67 -8.73 0.07
C ARG A 142 -8.71 -8.23 1.07
N PRO A 143 -9.47 -9.15 1.70
CA PRO A 143 -10.16 -8.81 2.93
C PRO A 143 -9.12 -8.28 3.91
N MET A 144 -9.43 -7.19 4.62
CA MET A 144 -8.50 -6.67 5.62
C MET A 144 -8.21 -7.77 6.64
N PRO A 145 -6.94 -8.01 7.02
CA PRO A 145 -6.62 -8.96 8.07
C PRO A 145 -7.36 -8.50 9.34
N SER A 146 -8.29 -9.33 9.81
CA SER A 146 -9.01 -9.15 11.07
C SER A 146 -8.07 -9.29 12.27
#